data_AF-A0A1Z8AFQ1-F1
#
_entry.id   AF-A0A1Z8AFQ1-F1
#
_cell.length_a   1.000
_cell.length_b   1.000
_cell.length_c   1.000
_cell.angle_alpha   90.00
_cell.angle_beta   90.00
_cell.angle_gamma   90.00
#
_symmetry.space_group_name_H-M   'P 1'
#
loop_
_entity.id
_entity.type
_entity.pdbx_description
1 polymer ?
#
loop_
_entity_poly.entity_id
_entity_poly.type
_entity_poly.pdbx_seq_one_letter_code
_entity_poly.pdbx_strand_id
1 'polypeptide(L)'
;MSILKRIPTWITSPFLFMSLIYVLWFYIVVSLEYLFGSDSAAFASLLYLPHFVRVVATWFYGYRAFFGLVAGNIFGVLITTGSLPIESNEMAIIVVGCGSVVAALWLLDWARFLKPAEIAQTDVNWRALVFLGFFASLFNAIGSALIQLDGASSSERLTFMLPILVGDTGSVLIGLILLMFGFRMVRSTMIAKAGAGQ
;
A
#
# COMPACT_ATOMS: atom_id res chain seq x y z
N MET A 1 -28.76 2.23 -16.95
CA MET A 1 -28.07 1.29 -16.04
C MET A 1 -26.57 1.41 -16.31
N SER A 2 -25.82 2.06 -15.41
CA SER A 2 -24.53 2.71 -15.71
C SER A 2 -23.37 1.74 -15.97
N ILE A 3 -22.49 2.12 -16.91
CA ILE A 3 -21.24 1.43 -17.31
C ILE A 3 -20.38 1.01 -16.11
N LEU A 4 -20.44 1.77 -15.00
CA LEU A 4 -19.73 1.49 -13.75
C LEU A 4 -20.07 0.12 -13.13
N LYS A 5 -21.27 -0.44 -13.34
CA LYS A 5 -21.63 -1.78 -12.82
C LYS A 5 -20.93 -2.94 -13.53
N ARG A 6 -20.25 -2.69 -14.65
CA ARG A 6 -19.55 -3.72 -15.43
C ARG A 6 -18.06 -3.81 -15.10
N ILE A 7 -17.49 -2.84 -14.40
CA ILE A 7 -16.07 -2.87 -14.04
C ILE A 7 -15.90 -3.79 -12.83
N PRO A 8 -14.97 -4.76 -12.88
CA PRO A 8 -14.78 -5.68 -11.77
C PRO A 8 -14.34 -4.97 -10.49
N THR A 9 -14.84 -5.45 -9.34
CA THR A 9 -14.53 -4.90 -8.01
C THR A 9 -13.05 -4.97 -7.64
N TRP A 10 -12.33 -5.95 -8.19
CA TRP A 10 -10.88 -6.09 -8.05
C TRP A 10 -10.07 -5.01 -8.80
N ILE A 11 -10.73 -4.20 -9.65
CA ILE A 11 -10.15 -2.98 -10.25
C ILE A 11 -10.65 -1.76 -9.49
N THR A 12 -11.97 -1.63 -9.32
CA THR A 12 -12.57 -0.39 -8.79
C THR A 12 -12.20 -0.14 -7.32
N SER A 13 -12.22 -1.17 -6.48
CA SER A 13 -11.90 -1.00 -5.05
C SER A 13 -10.44 -0.60 -4.86
N PRO A 14 -9.43 -1.33 -5.41
CA PRO A 14 -8.05 -0.90 -5.27
C PRO A 14 -7.78 0.49 -5.86
N PHE A 15 -8.40 0.82 -6.99
CA PHE A 15 -8.30 2.15 -7.59
C PHE A 15 -8.76 3.26 -6.64
N LEU A 16 -9.97 3.14 -6.09
CA LEU A 16 -10.56 4.17 -5.23
C LEU A 16 -9.77 4.32 -3.93
N PHE A 17 -9.46 3.21 -3.26
CA PHE A 17 -8.72 3.25 -2.00
C PHE A 17 -7.29 3.76 -2.19
N MET A 18 -6.59 3.33 -3.24
CA MET A 18 -5.23 3.79 -3.51
C MET A 18 -5.22 5.29 -3.81
N SER A 19 -6.13 5.76 -4.67
CA SER A 19 -6.25 7.19 -5.00
C SER A 19 -6.49 8.05 -3.76
N LEU A 20 -7.49 7.67 -2.95
CA LEU A 20 -7.86 8.41 -1.76
C LEU A 20 -6.73 8.43 -0.73
N ILE A 21 -6.15 7.27 -0.43
CA ILE A 21 -5.09 7.17 0.59
C ILE A 21 -3.82 7.85 0.12
N TYR A 22 -3.49 7.82 -1.16
CA TYR A 22 -2.34 8.56 -1.69
C TYR A 22 -2.50 10.07 -1.47
N VAL A 23 -3.66 10.63 -1.82
CA VAL A 23 -3.95 12.06 -1.63
C VAL A 23 -3.90 12.44 -0.15
N LEU A 24 -4.51 11.63 0.72
CA LEU A 24 -4.49 11.87 2.18
C LEU A 24 -3.08 11.77 2.75
N TRP A 25 -2.30 10.77 2.33
CA TRP A 25 -0.90 10.63 2.73
C TRP A 25 -0.09 11.87 2.35
N PHE A 26 -0.22 12.33 1.10
CA PHE A 26 0.56 13.46 0.61
C PHE A 26 0.22 14.78 1.34
N TYR A 27 -1.06 15.10 1.50
CA TYR A 27 -1.44 16.39 2.11
C TYR A 27 -1.45 16.39 3.64
N ILE A 28 -1.54 15.23 4.28
CA ILE A 28 -1.60 15.15 5.74
C ILE A 28 -0.29 14.62 6.28
N VAL A 29 0.09 13.40 5.92
CA VAL A 29 1.24 12.72 6.54
C VAL A 29 2.55 13.39 6.14
N VAL A 30 2.78 13.61 4.85
CA VAL A 30 4.02 14.24 4.37
C VAL A 30 4.13 15.68 4.89
N SER A 31 3.04 16.44 4.88
CA SER A 31 3.03 17.80 5.45
C SER A 31 3.34 17.80 6.96
N LEU A 32 2.81 16.86 7.74
CA LEU A 32 3.15 16.72 9.15
C LEU A 32 4.62 16.32 9.36
N GLU A 33 5.13 15.37 8.58
CA GLU A 33 6.53 14.95 8.67
C GLU A 33 7.51 16.09 8.35
N TYR A 34 7.18 16.94 7.37
CA TYR A 34 7.95 18.17 7.12
C TYR A 34 7.91 19.15 8.30
N LEU A 35 6.76 19.32 8.96
CA LEU A 35 6.65 20.15 10.17
C LEU A 35 7.51 19.61 11.33
N PHE A 36 7.76 18.31 11.37
CA PHE A 36 8.64 17.66 12.35
C PHE A 36 10.10 17.52 11.88
N GLY A 37 10.48 18.15 10.76
CA GLY A 37 11.87 18.24 10.30
C GLY A 37 12.36 17.11 9.40
N SER A 38 11.46 16.35 8.76
CA SER A 38 11.84 15.31 7.80
C SER A 38 11.98 15.87 6.39
N ASP A 39 13.19 16.30 6.01
CA ASP A 39 13.46 16.86 4.67
C ASP A 39 13.23 15.85 3.52
N SER A 40 13.18 14.55 3.84
CA SER A 40 12.98 13.46 2.88
C SER A 40 11.56 12.87 2.90
N ALA A 41 10.60 13.48 3.60
CA ALA A 41 9.25 12.94 3.79
C ALA A 41 8.55 12.50 2.50
N ALA A 42 8.67 13.26 1.41
CA ALA A 42 8.05 12.89 0.13
C ALA A 42 8.64 11.63 -0.53
N PHE A 43 9.91 11.29 -0.24
CA PHE A 43 10.61 10.14 -0.84
C PHE A 43 10.71 8.94 0.11
N ALA A 44 10.67 9.20 1.41
CA ALA A 44 11.03 8.27 2.46
C ALA A 44 10.18 8.48 3.72
N SER A 45 8.86 8.60 3.52
CA SER A 45 7.92 8.84 4.62
C SER A 45 7.95 7.71 5.67
N LEU A 46 8.00 8.09 6.95
CA LEU A 46 7.97 7.15 8.07
C LEU A 46 6.60 6.46 8.21
N LEU A 47 5.55 7.04 7.62
CA LEU A 47 4.23 6.43 7.55
C LEU A 47 3.69 6.45 6.12
N TYR A 48 4.28 5.67 5.24
CA TYR A 48 3.85 5.55 3.85
C TYR A 48 2.57 4.71 3.70
N LEU A 49 1.41 5.30 4.05
CA LEU A 49 0.08 4.68 3.97
C LEU A 49 -0.28 4.01 2.62
N PRO A 50 0.19 4.50 1.45
CA PRO A 50 -0.12 3.84 0.19
C PRO A 50 0.41 2.40 0.14
N HIS A 51 1.52 2.07 0.80
CA HIS A 51 2.02 0.69 0.86
C HIS A 51 1.06 -0.25 1.57
N PHE A 52 0.50 0.16 2.71
CA PHE A 52 -0.53 -0.60 3.41
C PHE A 52 -1.72 -0.95 2.50
N VAL A 53 -2.20 0.00 1.70
CA VAL A 53 -3.30 -0.25 0.75
C VAL A 53 -2.91 -1.30 -0.29
N ARG A 54 -1.69 -1.23 -0.83
CA ARG A 54 -1.20 -2.22 -1.80
C ARG A 54 -1.18 -3.62 -1.19
N VAL A 55 -0.70 -3.76 0.05
CA VAL A 55 -0.68 -5.03 0.80
C VAL A 55 -2.08 -5.59 0.98
N VAL A 56 -3.01 -4.79 1.54
CA VAL A 56 -4.39 -5.23 1.81
C VAL A 56 -5.14 -5.55 0.52
N ALA A 57 -5.05 -4.70 -0.50
CA ALA A 57 -5.71 -4.93 -1.77
C ALA A 57 -5.18 -6.21 -2.46
N THR A 58 -3.87 -6.42 -2.43
CA THR A 58 -3.25 -7.62 -3.02
C THR A 58 -3.60 -8.88 -2.23
N TRP A 59 -3.75 -8.78 -0.92
CA TRP A 59 -4.26 -9.89 -0.11
C TRP A 59 -5.69 -10.29 -0.51
N PHE A 60 -6.60 -9.33 -0.70
CA PHE A 60 -8.00 -9.62 -1.02
C PHE A 60 -8.32 -9.89 -2.48
N TYR A 61 -7.48 -9.44 -3.41
CA TYR A 61 -7.74 -9.57 -4.84
C TYR A 61 -6.60 -10.29 -5.60
N GLY A 62 -5.57 -10.74 -4.90
CA GLY A 62 -4.40 -11.38 -5.46
C GLY A 62 -3.64 -10.47 -6.44
N TYR A 63 -2.99 -11.11 -7.42
CA TYR A 63 -2.24 -10.42 -8.49
C TYR A 63 -3.10 -9.47 -9.33
N ARG A 64 -4.43 -9.64 -9.36
CA ARG A 64 -5.34 -8.81 -10.15
C ARG A 64 -5.47 -7.38 -9.60
N ALA A 65 -5.20 -7.19 -8.30
CA ALA A 65 -5.20 -5.89 -7.66
C ALA A 65 -4.26 -4.90 -8.35
N PHE A 66 -3.18 -5.40 -8.94
CA PHE A 66 -2.10 -4.62 -9.55
C PHE A 66 -2.62 -3.52 -10.48
N PHE A 67 -3.54 -3.83 -11.39
CA PHE A 67 -4.04 -2.85 -12.35
C PHE A 67 -4.82 -1.71 -11.69
N GLY A 68 -5.68 -2.03 -10.71
CA GLY A 68 -6.40 -1.02 -9.95
C GLY A 68 -5.46 -0.17 -9.09
N LEU A 69 -4.46 -0.79 -8.46
CA LEU A 69 -3.45 -0.10 -7.66
C LEU A 69 -2.60 0.86 -8.49
N VAL A 70 -2.09 0.43 -9.65
CA VAL A 70 -1.30 1.29 -10.55
C VAL A 70 -2.14 2.48 -11.03
N ALA A 71 -3.35 2.23 -11.53
CA ALA A 71 -4.23 3.28 -12.01
C ALA A 71 -4.61 4.26 -10.88
N GLY A 72 -4.87 3.75 -9.68
CA GLY A 72 -5.19 4.59 -8.52
C GLY A 72 -4.00 5.41 -8.03
N ASN A 73 -2.79 4.86 -8.08
CA ASN A 73 -1.57 5.57 -7.71
C ASN A 73 -1.26 6.69 -8.72
N ILE A 74 -1.38 6.40 -10.02
CA ILE A 74 -1.28 7.41 -11.10
C ILE A 74 -2.28 8.54 -10.85
N PHE A 75 -3.55 8.21 -10.59
CA PHE A 75 -4.57 9.22 -10.34
C PHE A 75 -4.29 10.04 -9.08
N GLY A 76 -3.81 9.39 -8.00
CA GLY A 76 -3.38 10.05 -6.78
C GLY A 76 -2.26 11.07 -7.03
N VAL A 77 -1.20 10.65 -7.73
CA VAL A 77 -0.09 11.52 -8.17
C VAL A 77 -0.61 12.72 -8.94
N LEU A 78 -1.46 12.49 -9.96
CA LEU A 78 -2.01 13.56 -10.79
C LEU A 78 -2.78 14.61 -9.99
N ILE A 79 -3.52 14.19 -8.96
CA ILE A 79 -4.24 15.12 -8.07
C ILE A 79 -3.25 15.94 -7.24
N THR A 80 -2.19 15.32 -6.72
CA THR A 80 -1.28 15.97 -5.78
C THR A 80 -0.24 16.87 -6.45
N THR A 81 0.26 16.49 -7.62
CA THR A 81 1.32 17.22 -8.34
C THR A 81 0.76 18.11 -9.44
N GLY A 82 -0.42 17.81 -9.97
CA GLY A 82 -1.06 18.57 -11.05
C GLY A 82 -0.32 18.52 -12.39
N SER A 83 0.72 17.67 -12.52
CA SER A 83 1.61 17.65 -13.68
C SER A 83 1.36 16.44 -14.60
N LEU A 84 1.29 16.71 -15.90
CA LEU A 84 1.39 15.73 -16.98
C LEU A 84 2.45 16.21 -17.98
N PRO A 85 3.21 15.29 -18.61
CA PRO A 85 3.20 13.84 -18.40
C PRO A 85 3.83 13.45 -17.04
N ILE A 86 3.49 12.26 -16.53
CA ILE A 86 4.21 11.66 -15.41
C ILE A 86 5.59 11.26 -15.91
N GLU A 87 6.64 11.67 -15.20
CA GLU A 87 8.02 11.36 -15.55
C GLU A 87 8.27 9.85 -15.57
N SER A 88 9.15 9.39 -16.47
CA SER A 88 9.42 7.96 -16.66
C SER A 88 9.86 7.26 -15.37
N ASN A 89 10.69 7.93 -14.57
CA ASN A 89 11.15 7.40 -13.28
C ASN A 89 10.01 7.28 -12.27
N GLU A 90 9.11 8.26 -12.21
CA GLU A 90 7.95 8.23 -11.32
C GLU A 90 6.99 7.09 -11.71
N MET A 91 6.73 6.92 -13.00
CA MET A 91 5.96 5.78 -13.50
C MET A 91 6.62 4.43 -13.14
N ALA A 92 7.95 4.33 -13.27
CA ALA A 92 8.67 3.13 -12.90
C ALA A 92 8.58 2.83 -11.40
N ILE A 93 8.66 3.84 -10.53
CA ILE A 93 8.50 3.71 -9.08
C ILE A 93 7.07 3.26 -8.74
N ILE A 94 6.05 3.81 -9.40
CA ILE A 94 4.66 3.36 -9.23
C ILE A 94 4.52 1.87 -9.54
N VAL A 95 5.05 1.45 -10.69
CA VAL A 95 4.98 0.05 -11.15
C VAL A 95 5.76 -0.87 -10.21
N VAL A 96 6.97 -0.49 -9.79
CA VAL A 96 7.78 -1.25 -8.82
C VAL A 96 7.06 -1.36 -7.49
N GLY A 97 6.51 -0.26 -6.97
CA GLY A 97 5.83 -0.25 -5.68
C GLY A 97 4.56 -1.08 -5.66
N CYS A 98 3.80 -1.14 -6.75
CA CYS A 98 2.64 -2.03 -6.86
C CYS A 98 3.05 -3.48 -7.14
N GLY A 99 4.09 -3.68 -7.96
CA GLY A 99 4.59 -5.00 -8.32
C GLY A 99 5.31 -5.72 -7.18
N SER A 100 5.90 -4.98 -6.25
CA SER A 100 6.64 -5.52 -5.10
C SER A 100 5.76 -6.38 -4.19
N VAL A 101 4.50 -5.99 -4.00
CA VAL A 101 3.53 -6.78 -3.21
C VAL A 101 3.12 -8.05 -3.95
N VAL A 102 2.98 -7.99 -5.27
CA VAL A 102 2.70 -9.18 -6.10
C VAL A 102 3.87 -10.15 -6.05
N ALA A 103 5.11 -9.64 -6.16
CA ALA A 103 6.32 -10.43 -6.05
C ALA A 103 6.47 -11.08 -4.66
N ALA A 104 6.15 -10.34 -3.59
CA ALA A 104 6.16 -10.86 -2.22
C ALA A 104 5.08 -11.93 -2.00
N LEU A 105 3.87 -11.72 -2.54
CA LEU A 105 2.80 -12.72 -2.47
C LEU A 105 3.23 -14.02 -3.17
N TRP A 106 3.81 -13.90 -4.36
CA TRP A 106 4.34 -15.03 -5.10
C TRP A 106 5.46 -15.75 -4.34
N LEU A 107 6.40 -15.02 -3.75
CA LEU A 107 7.49 -15.60 -2.95
C LEU A 107 6.95 -16.38 -1.75
N LEU A 108 6.01 -15.82 -1.00
CA LEU A 108 5.46 -16.45 0.20
C LEU A 108 4.61 -17.69 -0.12
N ASP A 109 3.86 -17.65 -1.23
CA ASP A 109 3.13 -18.81 -1.74
C ASP A 109 4.10 -19.92 -2.20
N TRP A 110 5.11 -19.57 -3.00
CA TRP A 110 6.14 -20.49 -3.45
C TRP A 110 6.91 -21.15 -2.30
N ALA A 111 7.23 -20.38 -1.26
CA ALA A 111 7.88 -20.88 -0.03
C ALA A 111 6.94 -21.70 0.87
N ARG A 112 5.67 -21.89 0.49
CA ARG A 112 4.61 -22.56 1.28
C ARG A 112 4.41 -21.94 2.66
N PHE A 113 4.66 -20.65 2.79
CA PHE A 113 4.44 -19.90 4.02
C PHE A 113 2.95 -19.62 4.24
N LEU A 114 2.19 -19.49 3.16
CA LEU A 114 0.75 -19.25 3.18
C LEU A 114 -0.04 -20.56 3.22
N LYS A 115 -1.10 -20.58 4.02
CA LYS A 115 -2.06 -21.68 4.09
C LYS A 115 -3.02 -21.64 2.90
N PRO A 116 -3.64 -22.76 2.51
CA PRO A 116 -4.65 -22.79 1.44
C PRO A 116 -5.79 -21.77 1.63
N ALA A 117 -6.23 -21.55 2.88
CA ALA A 117 -7.27 -20.56 3.21
C ALA A 117 -6.80 -19.10 3.04
N GLU A 118 -5.51 -18.83 3.19
CA GLU A 118 -4.90 -17.51 2.99
C GLU A 118 -4.69 -17.26 1.49
N ILE A 119 -4.25 -18.29 0.74
CA ILE A 119 -4.14 -18.27 -0.72
C ILE A 119 -5.53 -18.09 -1.38
N ALA A 120 -6.54 -18.77 -0.84
CA ALA A 120 -7.93 -18.63 -1.26
C ALA A 120 -8.60 -17.35 -0.74
N GLN A 121 -7.91 -16.57 0.10
CA GLN A 121 -8.34 -15.27 0.60
C GLN A 121 -9.64 -15.36 1.43
N THR A 122 -9.87 -16.52 2.04
CA THR A 122 -11.06 -16.83 2.85
C THR A 122 -10.85 -16.56 4.34
N ASP A 123 -9.59 -16.39 4.77
CA ASP A 123 -9.23 -16.03 6.13
C ASP A 123 -8.15 -14.94 6.14
N VAL A 124 -8.19 -14.07 7.15
CA VAL A 124 -7.29 -12.93 7.29
C VAL A 124 -6.38 -13.16 8.48
N ASN A 125 -5.16 -13.61 8.19
CA ASN A 125 -4.11 -13.73 9.19
C ASN A 125 -3.25 -12.46 9.22
N TRP A 126 -3.43 -11.65 10.27
CA TRP A 126 -2.69 -10.39 10.42
C TRP A 126 -1.17 -10.59 10.43
N ARG A 127 -0.66 -11.74 10.91
CA ARG A 127 0.78 -12.02 10.90
C ARG A 127 1.28 -12.24 9.47
N ALA A 128 0.53 -13.01 8.68
CA ALA A 128 0.86 -13.24 7.28
C ALA A 128 0.82 -11.93 6.47
N LEU A 129 -0.14 -11.04 6.77
CA LEU A 129 -0.19 -9.69 6.19
C LEU A 129 1.03 -8.83 6.54
N VAL A 130 1.51 -8.89 7.79
CA VAL A 130 2.75 -8.19 8.20
C VAL A 130 3.96 -8.75 7.45
N PHE A 131 4.08 -10.08 7.36
CA PHE A 131 5.17 -10.71 6.58
C PHE A 131 5.11 -10.33 5.10
N LEU A 132 3.92 -10.37 4.49
CA LEU A 132 3.72 -9.91 3.12
C LEU A 132 4.15 -8.45 2.95
N GLY A 133 3.73 -7.59 3.87
CA GLY A 133 4.11 -6.18 3.87
C GLY A 133 5.61 -5.94 3.99
N PHE A 134 6.29 -6.69 4.85
CA PHE A 134 7.74 -6.62 5.03
C PHE A 134 8.50 -7.05 3.78
N PHE A 135 8.20 -8.21 3.20
CA PHE A 135 8.86 -8.67 1.97
C PHE A 135 8.55 -7.78 0.77
N ALA A 136 7.31 -7.29 0.69
CA ALA A 136 6.94 -6.32 -0.34
C ALA A 136 7.74 -5.03 -0.19
N SER A 137 7.97 -4.58 1.04
CA SER A 137 8.80 -3.40 1.27
C SER A 137 10.27 -3.63 0.90
N LEU A 138 10.82 -4.82 1.17
CA LEU A 138 12.17 -5.17 0.74
C LEU A 138 12.31 -5.06 -0.78
N PHE A 139 11.36 -5.63 -1.53
CA PHE A 139 11.34 -5.52 -3.00
C PHE A 139 11.11 -4.09 -3.48
N ASN A 140 10.24 -3.33 -2.81
CA ASN A 140 9.98 -1.92 -3.11
C ASN A 140 11.26 -1.07 -2.92
N ALA A 141 11.95 -1.25 -1.80
CA ALA A 141 13.18 -0.53 -1.47
C ALA A 141 14.29 -0.84 -2.46
N ILE A 142 14.52 -2.13 -2.79
CA ILE A 142 15.51 -2.55 -3.78
C ILE A 142 15.19 -1.95 -5.15
N GLY A 143 13.96 -2.13 -5.65
CA GLY A 143 13.58 -1.63 -6.98
C GLY A 143 13.65 -0.12 -7.06
N SER A 144 13.20 0.59 -6.02
CA SER A 144 13.27 2.05 -5.94
C SER A 144 14.71 2.56 -5.92
N ALA A 145 15.60 1.90 -5.18
CA ALA A 145 17.02 2.26 -5.14
C ALA A 145 17.74 2.00 -6.48
N LEU A 146 17.32 0.96 -7.23
CA LEU A 146 17.86 0.69 -8.56
C LEU A 146 17.42 1.74 -9.59
N ILE A 147 16.19 2.26 -9.47
CA ILE A 147 15.65 3.28 -10.38
C ILE A 147 16.20 4.68 -10.04
N GLN A 148 16.18 5.06 -8.76
CA GLN A 148 16.44 6.45 -8.36
C GLN A 148 17.92 6.77 -8.15
N LEU A 149 18.74 5.76 -7.87
CA LEU A 149 20.15 5.93 -7.51
C LEU A 149 21.06 5.20 -8.49
N ASP A 150 20.81 5.34 -9.80
CA ASP A 150 21.72 4.78 -10.80
C ASP A 150 23.14 5.36 -10.65
N GLY A 151 24.15 4.51 -10.76
CA GLY A 151 25.56 4.88 -10.52
C GLY A 151 25.97 5.16 -9.06
N ALA A 152 25.03 5.18 -8.09
CA ALA A 152 25.34 5.42 -6.69
C ALA A 152 26.07 4.24 -6.03
N SER A 153 26.86 4.56 -5.00
CA SER A 153 27.59 3.60 -4.17
C SER A 153 26.64 2.70 -3.36
N SER A 154 27.14 1.55 -2.92
CA SER A 154 26.37 0.62 -2.09
C SER A 154 25.90 1.25 -0.78
N SER A 155 26.71 2.13 -0.17
CA SER A 155 26.34 2.82 1.07
C SER A 155 25.16 3.77 0.86
N GLU A 156 25.14 4.53 -0.23
CA GLU A 156 24.05 5.46 -0.53
C GLU A 156 22.73 4.72 -0.77
N ARG A 157 22.78 3.58 -1.48
CA ARG A 157 21.60 2.73 -1.70
C ARG A 157 21.07 2.18 -0.38
N LEU A 158 21.94 1.71 0.52
CA LEU A 158 21.51 1.20 1.83
C LEU A 158 20.86 2.30 2.68
N THR A 159 21.43 3.51 2.69
CA THR A 159 20.86 4.66 3.40
C THR A 159 19.49 5.06 2.85
N PHE A 160 19.27 4.92 1.54
CA PHE A 160 17.98 5.18 0.90
C PHE A 160 16.93 4.09 1.17
N MET A 161 17.34 2.82 1.17
CA MET A 161 16.43 1.68 1.35
C MET A 161 15.87 1.58 2.76
N LEU A 162 16.65 1.93 3.78
CA LEU A 162 16.27 1.73 5.18
C LEU A 162 15.02 2.53 5.59
N PRO A 163 14.89 3.83 5.27
CA PRO A 163 13.66 4.57 5.52
C PRO A 163 12.42 3.99 4.84
N ILE A 164 12.55 3.52 3.58
CA ILE A 164 11.45 2.85 2.87
C ILE A 164 11.02 1.60 3.63
N LEU A 165 11.99 0.77 4.03
CA LEU A 165 11.71 -0.47 4.77
C LEU A 165 10.95 -0.21 6.08
N VAL A 166 11.42 0.78 6.84
CA VAL A 166 10.81 1.17 8.12
C VAL A 166 9.43 1.78 7.91
N GLY A 167 9.30 2.71 6.96
CA GLY A 167 8.07 3.44 6.73
C GLY A 167 6.94 2.57 6.19
N ASP A 168 7.25 1.71 5.22
CA ASP A 168 6.33 0.73 4.67
C ASP A 168 5.89 -0.28 5.73
N THR A 169 6.83 -0.89 6.46
CA THR A 169 6.51 -1.89 7.49
C THR A 169 5.69 -1.26 8.63
N GLY A 170 6.07 -0.06 9.05
CA GLY A 170 5.33 0.74 10.03
C GLY A 170 3.90 1.03 9.59
N SER A 171 3.72 1.41 8.32
CA SER A 171 2.39 1.66 7.74
C SER A 171 1.49 0.43 7.77
N VAL A 172 2.03 -0.77 7.56
CA VAL A 172 1.26 -2.01 7.60
C VAL A 172 0.82 -2.31 9.04
N LEU A 173 1.73 -2.18 10.00
CA LEU A 173 1.41 -2.40 11.42
C LEU A 173 0.36 -1.42 11.91
N ILE A 174 0.57 -0.11 11.68
CA ILE A 174 -0.35 0.94 12.11
C ILE A 174 -1.68 0.81 11.38
N GLY A 175 -1.66 0.56 10.06
CA GLY A 175 -2.87 0.37 9.25
C GLY A 175 -3.71 -0.81 9.73
N LEU A 176 -3.10 -1.94 10.08
CA LEU A 176 -3.81 -3.08 10.66
C LEU A 176 -4.42 -2.75 12.02
N ILE A 177 -3.69 -2.05 12.88
CA ILE A 177 -4.22 -1.60 14.18
C ILE A 177 -5.45 -0.71 13.97
N LEU A 178 -5.37 0.28 13.08
CA LEU A 178 -6.47 1.17 12.75
C LEU A 178 -7.68 0.41 12.18
N LEU A 179 -7.46 -0.57 11.29
CA LEU A 179 -8.53 -1.44 10.78
C LEU A 179 -9.20 -2.24 11.89
N MET A 180 -8.43 -2.85 12.79
CA MET A 180 -8.96 -3.63 13.91
C MET A 180 -9.84 -2.76 14.82
N PHE A 181 -9.39 -1.55 15.15
CA PHE A 181 -10.19 -0.59 15.91
C PHE A 181 -11.44 -0.16 15.14
N GLY A 182 -11.32 0.12 13.85
CA GLY A 182 -12.46 0.46 12.98
C GLY A 182 -13.54 -0.63 12.97
N PHE A 183 -13.15 -1.89 12.73
CA PHE A 183 -14.09 -3.02 12.76
C PHE A 183 -14.71 -3.22 14.14
N ARG A 184 -13.94 -3.04 15.22
CA ARG A 184 -14.46 -3.12 16.58
C ARG A 184 -15.52 -2.04 16.83
N MET A 185 -15.29 -0.80 16.39
CA MET A 185 -16.27 0.28 16.54
C MET A 185 -17.55 -0.01 15.77
N VAL A 186 -17.44 -0.40 14.49
CA VAL A 186 -18.60 -0.75 13.65
C VAL A 186 -19.40 -1.90 14.27
N ARG A 187 -18.73 -2.95 14.76
CA ARG A 187 -19.39 -4.07 15.45
C ARG A 187 -20.13 -3.61 16.70
N SER A 188 -19.51 -2.80 17.55
CA SER A 188 -20.14 -2.27 18.76
C SER A 188 -21.39 -1.44 18.43
N THR A 189 -21.33 -0.60 17.39
CA THR A 189 -22.49 0.19 16.95
C THR A 189 -23.61 -0.70 16.40
N MET A 190 -23.29 -1.76 15.65
CA MET A 190 -24.28 -2.70 15.14
C MET A 190 -24.99 -3.45 16.27
N ILE A 191 -24.24 -3.89 17.30
CA ILE A 191 -24.81 -4.56 18.48
C ILE A 191 -25.72 -3.60 19.26
N ALA A 192 -25.28 -2.34 19.48
CA ALA A 192 -26.08 -1.35 20.17
C ALA A 192 -27.41 -1.05 19.44
N LYS A 193 -27.38 -0.95 18.10
CA LYS A 193 -28.60 -0.78 17.28
C LYS A 193 -29.54 -1.99 17.35
N ALA A 194 -29.00 -3.20 17.39
CA ALA A 194 -29.81 -4.41 17.50
C ALA A 194 -30.50 -4.55 18.88
N GLY A 195 -29.86 -4.06 19.95
CA GLY A 195 -30.42 -4.06 21.31
C GLY A 195 -31.43 -2.94 21.57
N ALA A 196 -31.36 -1.81 20.87
CA ALA A 196 -32.29 -0.68 21.02
C ALA A 196 -33.62 -0.86 20.26
N GLY A 197 -33.75 -1.93 19.47
CA GLY A 197 -34.98 -2.31 18.76
C GLY A 197 -35.80 -3.41 19.44
N GLN A 198 -35.44 -3.79 20.68
CA GLN A 198 -36.20 -4.66 21.58
C GLN A 198 -36.77 -3.82 22.72
#